data_AF-A0A938DLT9-F1
#
_entry.id   AF-A0A938DLT9-F1
#
_cell.length_a   1.000
_cell.length_b   1.000
_cell.length_c   1.000
_cell.angle_alpha   90.00
_cell.angle_beta   90.00
_cell.angle_gamma   90.00
#
_symmetry.space_group_name_H-M   'P 1'
#
loop_
_entity.id
_entity.type
_entity.pdbx_description
1 polymer ?
#
loop_
_entity_poly.entity_id
_entity_poly.type
_entity_poly.pdbx_seq_one_letter_code
_entity_poly.pdbx_strand_id
1 'polypeptide(L)'
;MTAPTPSTTCSATPGWARATGETVNRFRSSVVTAYALDADHRAALLDVAVDTVGRALADGHRVLPDPGDEPALAQAAATFVTLERGEALLGCIGTLQATEPLVVNVARNAWNAAFADPRLPSVTTDDYTVMRVKVSVLSPLSPVKARSWRDVHRVVRPGVDGVLVEAPGHRATLLPSVWEKLPDRGEFLDVLWHKAGLRPRDWLPHTKVRRYTTEELTREGPREPVPG
;
A
#
# COMPACT_ATOMS: atom_id res chain seq x y z
N MET A 1 -45.31 53.16 -19.13
CA MET A 1 -44.87 52.43 -17.93
C MET A 1 -45.33 51.00 -18.10
N THR A 2 -44.43 50.11 -18.49
CA THR A 2 -44.74 48.73 -18.86
C THR A 2 -43.64 47.83 -18.32
N ALA A 3 -44.03 46.90 -17.46
CA ALA A 3 -43.36 45.66 -17.07
C ALA A 3 -44.31 44.89 -16.14
N PRO A 4 -44.18 43.56 -15.94
CA PRO A 4 -43.72 42.52 -16.87
C PRO A 4 -44.58 41.21 -16.83
N THR A 5 -44.17 40.28 -17.70
CA THR A 5 -44.34 38.81 -17.85
C THR A 5 -44.63 37.98 -16.57
N PRO A 6 -45.13 36.70 -16.63
CA PRO A 6 -44.44 35.63 -17.38
C PRO A 6 -45.23 34.41 -17.95
N SER A 7 -44.55 33.80 -18.93
CA SER A 7 -44.36 32.36 -19.18
C SER A 7 -45.56 31.39 -19.13
N THR A 8 -45.91 30.85 -20.30
CA THR A 8 -46.63 29.58 -20.43
C THR A 8 -45.69 28.48 -20.89
N THR A 9 -45.75 27.41 -20.12
CA THR A 9 -45.10 26.10 -20.20
C THR A 9 -45.46 25.35 -21.49
N CYS A 10 -44.51 24.58 -22.03
CA CYS A 10 -44.83 23.42 -22.85
C CYS A 10 -43.93 22.25 -22.45
N SER A 11 -44.59 21.20 -21.99
CA SER A 11 -44.08 19.88 -21.62
C SER A 11 -43.69 19.04 -22.84
N ALA A 12 -42.57 18.31 -22.77
CA ALA A 12 -42.40 17.00 -23.39
C ALA A 12 -41.15 16.29 -22.83
N THR A 13 -41.38 15.25 -22.02
CA THR A 13 -40.45 14.14 -21.73
C THR A 13 -40.41 13.18 -22.92
N PRO A 14 -39.27 12.51 -23.18
CA PRO A 14 -39.05 11.12 -22.75
C PRO A 14 -37.62 10.91 -22.21
N GLY A 15 -37.28 9.94 -21.36
CA GLY A 15 -37.76 8.57 -21.26
C GLY A 15 -36.59 7.60 -21.49
N TRP A 16 -35.74 7.41 -20.48
CA TRP A 16 -34.92 6.20 -20.26
C TRP A 16 -34.67 6.12 -18.75
N ALA A 17 -35.49 5.43 -17.95
CA ALA A 17 -35.66 3.98 -17.87
C ALA A 17 -34.33 3.25 -17.59
N ARG A 18 -34.14 3.02 -16.28
CA ARG A 18 -33.30 2.04 -15.59
C ARG A 18 -32.70 0.95 -16.49
N ALA A 19 -31.38 0.92 -16.56
CA ALA A 19 -30.63 -0.32 -16.77
C ALA A 19 -29.98 -0.69 -15.44
N THR A 20 -30.66 -1.55 -14.67
CA THR A 20 -30.03 -2.38 -13.65
C THR A 20 -29.16 -3.40 -14.38
N GLY A 21 -27.90 -3.05 -14.60
CA GLY A 21 -26.86 -3.97 -15.00
C GLY A 21 -25.95 -4.20 -13.80
N GLU A 22 -26.07 -5.37 -13.17
CA GLU A 22 -25.09 -5.89 -12.24
C GLU A 22 -23.73 -5.96 -12.94
N THR A 23 -22.90 -4.94 -12.78
CA THR A 23 -21.47 -5.11 -12.98
C THR A 23 -20.96 -5.89 -11.79
N VAL A 24 -21.10 -7.21 -11.86
CA VAL A 24 -20.37 -8.14 -11.00
C VAL A 24 -18.90 -7.85 -11.26
N ASN A 25 -18.31 -7.05 -10.36
CA ASN A 25 -16.91 -6.70 -10.36
C ASN A 25 -16.10 -7.97 -10.08
N ARG A 26 -15.88 -8.76 -11.13
CA ARG A 26 -15.17 -10.03 -11.07
C ARG A 26 -13.67 -9.77 -11.21
N PHE A 27 -13.11 -8.89 -10.38
CA PHE A 27 -11.67 -8.89 -10.13
C PHE A 27 -11.38 -10.08 -9.21
N ARG A 28 -11.19 -11.25 -9.83
CA ARG A 28 -10.47 -12.32 -9.18
C ARG A 28 -9.05 -11.81 -8.95
N SER A 29 -8.75 -11.43 -7.71
CA SER A 29 -7.41 -11.07 -7.27
C SER A 29 -6.49 -12.28 -7.48
N SER A 30 -5.84 -12.34 -8.64
CA SER A 30 -4.72 -13.23 -8.87
C SER A 30 -3.51 -12.58 -8.21
N VAL A 31 -3.44 -12.66 -6.88
CA VAL A 31 -2.25 -12.27 -6.14
C VAL A 31 -1.12 -13.19 -6.61
N VAL A 32 -0.15 -12.63 -7.33
CA VAL A 32 1.05 -13.36 -7.71
C VAL A 32 1.93 -13.44 -6.46
N THR A 33 1.92 -14.59 -5.80
CA THR A 33 2.74 -14.86 -4.62
C THR A 33 4.17 -15.12 -5.04
N ALA A 34 5.09 -14.19 -4.73
CA ALA A 34 6.50 -14.32 -5.11
C ALA A 34 7.28 -15.33 -4.25
N TYR A 35 6.77 -15.66 -3.06
CA TYR A 35 7.56 -16.29 -1.99
C TYR A 35 6.99 -17.62 -1.46
N ALA A 36 6.06 -18.25 -2.18
CA ALA A 36 5.45 -19.54 -1.80
C ALA A 36 4.99 -19.61 -0.33
N LEU A 37 4.44 -18.50 0.20
CA LEU A 37 3.88 -18.47 1.53
C LEU A 37 2.61 -19.36 1.56
N ASP A 38 2.47 -20.21 2.57
CA ASP A 38 1.22 -20.93 2.87
C ASP A 38 0.43 -20.20 3.99
N ALA A 39 -0.64 -20.81 4.49
CA ALA A 39 -1.49 -20.18 5.51
C ALA A 39 -0.73 -19.92 6.81
N ASP A 40 0.13 -20.86 7.23
CA ASP A 40 0.86 -20.80 8.49
C ASP A 40 1.95 -19.73 8.42
N HIS A 41 2.67 -19.64 7.30
CA HIS A 41 3.63 -18.56 7.06
C HIS A 41 2.97 -17.18 7.12
N ARG A 42 1.79 -17.01 6.51
CA ARG A 42 1.08 -15.73 6.53
C ARG A 42 0.61 -15.36 7.94
N ALA A 43 0.11 -16.34 8.69
CA ALA A 43 -0.29 -16.15 10.07
C ALA A 43 0.92 -15.73 10.93
N ALA A 44 2.05 -16.43 10.79
CA ALA A 44 3.28 -16.14 11.52
C ALA A 44 3.82 -14.73 11.23
N LEU A 45 3.78 -14.25 9.98
CA LEU A 45 4.20 -12.88 9.65
C LEU A 45 3.30 -11.82 10.33
N LEU A 46 1.99 -12.07 10.36
CA LEU A 46 1.05 -11.18 11.06
C LEU A 46 1.23 -11.26 12.58
N ASP A 47 1.52 -12.44 13.14
CA ASP A 47 1.83 -12.64 14.57
C ASP A 47 3.05 -11.81 14.94
N VAL A 48 4.14 -11.97 14.18
CA VAL A 48 5.38 -11.21 14.38
C VAL A 48 5.13 -9.71 14.33
N ALA A 49 4.34 -9.21 13.37
CA ALA A 49 4.03 -7.79 13.27
C ALA A 49 3.26 -7.28 14.51
N VAL A 50 2.23 -8.02 14.95
CA VAL A 50 1.41 -7.68 16.11
C VAL A 50 2.23 -7.77 17.40
N ASP A 51 2.94 -8.86 17.62
CA ASP A 51 3.72 -9.13 18.83
C ASP A 51 4.86 -8.13 18.98
N THR A 52 5.49 -7.71 17.87
CA THR A 52 6.54 -6.69 17.91
C THR A 52 6.01 -5.37 18.47
N VAL A 53 4.81 -4.95 18.06
CA VAL A 53 4.20 -3.72 18.59
C VAL A 53 3.78 -3.92 20.04
N GLY A 54 3.14 -5.06 20.37
CA GLY A 54 2.68 -5.36 21.73
C GLY A 54 3.82 -5.39 22.75
N ARG A 55 4.91 -6.10 22.46
CA ARG A 55 6.09 -6.18 23.35
C ARG A 55 6.78 -4.84 23.52
N ALA A 56 6.85 -4.04 22.46
CA ALA A 56 7.43 -2.70 22.55
C ALA A 56 6.57 -1.76 23.42
N LEU A 57 5.25 -1.93 23.43
CA LEU A 57 4.34 -1.21 24.33
C LEU A 57 4.44 -1.69 25.79
N ALA A 58 4.62 -2.99 26.01
CA ALA A 58 4.75 -3.58 27.35
C ALA A 58 6.07 -3.16 28.03
N ASP A 59 7.19 -3.46 27.37
CA ASP A 59 8.50 -3.47 28.03
C ASP A 59 9.46 -2.42 27.43
N GLY A 60 9.02 -1.66 26.42
CA GLY A 60 9.88 -0.73 25.68
C GLY A 60 10.92 -1.40 24.77
N HIS A 61 10.94 -2.74 24.72
CA HIS A 61 11.96 -3.48 24.01
C HIS A 61 11.65 -3.68 22.53
N ARG A 62 12.65 -3.41 21.69
CA ARG A 62 12.65 -3.81 20.28
C ARG A 62 13.32 -5.18 20.16
N VAL A 63 12.51 -6.23 20.10
CA VAL A 63 12.99 -7.60 19.85
C VAL A 63 12.77 -7.93 18.38
N LEU A 64 13.84 -8.31 17.68
CA LEU A 64 13.75 -8.89 16.35
C LEU A 64 13.69 -10.41 16.48
N PRO A 65 12.84 -11.10 15.71
CA PRO A 65 12.77 -12.55 15.73
C PRO A 65 14.06 -13.16 15.18
N ASP A 66 14.39 -14.35 15.66
CA ASP A 66 15.34 -15.22 14.95
C ASP A 66 14.67 -15.68 13.64
N PRO A 67 15.29 -15.49 12.47
CA PRO A 67 14.73 -15.97 11.21
C PRO A 67 14.52 -17.48 11.17
N GLY A 68 15.26 -18.26 11.97
CA GLY A 68 15.23 -19.71 11.93
C GLY A 68 15.61 -20.28 10.56
N ASP A 69 15.24 -21.54 10.34
CA ASP A 69 15.61 -22.30 9.13
C ASP A 69 14.47 -22.42 8.11
N GLU A 70 13.27 -21.89 8.40
CA GLU A 70 12.11 -21.97 7.49
C GLU A 70 12.35 -21.12 6.23
N PRO A 71 12.61 -21.71 5.06
CA PRO A 71 13.11 -20.96 3.90
C PRO A 71 12.17 -19.85 3.44
N ALA A 72 10.85 -20.07 3.57
CA ALA A 72 9.84 -19.09 3.17
C ALA A 72 9.93 -17.78 3.99
N LEU A 73 10.35 -17.86 5.26
CA LEU A 73 10.46 -16.75 6.21
C LEU A 73 11.91 -16.22 6.34
N ALA A 74 12.89 -17.08 6.13
CA ALA A 74 14.32 -16.77 6.24
C ALA A 74 14.88 -16.10 4.98
N GLN A 75 14.23 -16.25 3.82
CA GLN A 75 14.66 -15.62 2.59
C GLN A 75 14.56 -14.09 2.64
N ALA A 76 15.41 -13.41 1.88
CA ALA A 76 15.38 -11.97 1.80
C ALA A 76 14.13 -11.47 1.04
N ALA A 77 13.36 -10.59 1.67
CA ALA A 77 12.20 -9.95 1.07
C ALA A 77 12.02 -8.52 1.58
N ALA A 78 11.36 -7.70 0.76
CA ALA A 78 11.01 -6.33 1.12
C ALA A 78 9.55 -6.30 1.57
N THR A 79 9.26 -5.55 2.64
CA THR A 79 7.90 -5.41 3.15
C THR A 79 7.53 -3.97 3.46
N PHE A 80 6.23 -3.70 3.47
CA PHE A 80 5.64 -2.53 4.13
C PHE A 80 4.69 -3.03 5.20
N VAL A 81 4.74 -2.40 6.38
CA VAL A 81 3.77 -2.61 7.45
C VAL A 81 2.96 -1.33 7.60
N THR A 82 1.65 -1.48 7.56
CA THR A 82 0.68 -0.39 7.72
C THR A 82 -0.22 -0.70 8.91
N LEU A 83 -0.38 0.29 9.78
CA LEU A 83 -1.22 0.24 10.98
C LEU A 83 -2.34 1.26 10.81
N GLU A 84 -3.58 0.82 10.98
CA GLU A 84 -4.77 1.67 10.76
C GLU A 84 -5.78 1.49 11.90
N ARG A 85 -6.53 2.53 12.24
CA ARG A 85 -7.72 2.44 13.09
C ARG A 85 -8.92 2.95 12.31
N GLY A 86 -9.77 2.04 11.87
CA GLY A 86 -10.81 2.37 10.89
C GLY A 86 -10.17 2.86 9.59
N GLU A 87 -10.50 4.08 9.18
CA GLU A 87 -9.88 4.75 8.02
C GLU A 87 -8.64 5.59 8.38
N ALA A 88 -8.36 5.77 9.67
CA ALA A 88 -7.24 6.59 10.13
C ALA A 88 -5.92 5.81 10.07
N LEU A 89 -4.90 6.41 9.43
CA LEU A 89 -3.56 5.86 9.41
C LEU A 89 -2.86 6.13 10.75
N LEU A 90 -2.36 5.08 11.40
CA LEU A 90 -1.54 5.16 12.60
C LEU A 90 -0.03 5.12 12.27
N GLY A 91 0.35 4.43 11.19
CA GLY A 91 1.74 4.35 10.76
C GLY A 91 1.90 3.53 9.49
N CYS A 92 2.84 3.91 8.62
CA CYS A 92 3.19 3.08 7.46
C CYS A 92 4.67 3.23 7.13
N ILE A 93 5.42 2.15 7.37
CA ILE A 93 6.85 2.09 7.07
C ILE A 93 7.16 0.79 6.32
N GLY A 94 8.10 0.89 5.38
CA GLY A 94 8.60 -0.27 4.66
C GLY A 94 9.93 -0.05 4.02
N THR A 95 10.43 -1.13 3.43
CA THR A 95 11.67 -1.16 2.67
C THR A 95 11.38 -1.58 1.24
N LEU A 96 12.23 -1.16 0.31
CA LEU A 96 12.13 -1.51 -1.11
C LEU A 96 13.19 -2.51 -1.56
N GLN A 97 14.16 -2.80 -0.69
CA GLN A 97 15.26 -3.70 -0.98
C GLN A 97 15.17 -4.89 -0.04
N ALA A 98 15.20 -6.08 -0.62
CA ALA A 98 15.24 -7.34 0.10
C ALA A 98 16.68 -7.61 0.57
N THR A 99 17.07 -7.04 1.71
CA THR A 99 18.44 -7.17 2.26
C THR A 99 18.52 -7.98 3.55
N GLU A 100 17.37 -8.33 4.14
CA GLU A 100 17.29 -9.12 5.37
C GLU A 100 16.15 -10.14 5.29
N PRO A 101 16.14 -11.17 6.15
CA PRO A 101 15.07 -12.18 6.17
C PRO A 101 13.68 -11.56 6.29
N LEU A 102 12.71 -12.13 5.58
CA LEU A 102 11.33 -11.64 5.51
C LEU A 102 10.74 -11.39 6.91
N VAL A 103 10.85 -12.37 7.80
CA VAL A 103 10.28 -12.26 9.16
C VAL A 103 10.93 -11.15 9.99
N VAL A 104 12.25 -10.96 9.84
CA VAL A 104 13.00 -9.87 10.48
C VAL A 104 12.58 -8.52 9.91
N ASN A 105 12.41 -8.43 8.58
CA ASN A 105 11.97 -7.21 7.91
C ASN A 105 10.56 -6.80 8.32
N VAL A 106 9.64 -7.76 8.50
CA VAL A 106 8.29 -7.50 9.02
C VAL A 106 8.35 -6.94 10.43
N ALA A 107 9.06 -7.58 11.36
CA ALA A 107 9.22 -7.08 12.72
C ALA A 107 9.81 -5.66 12.74
N ARG A 108 10.89 -5.44 11.97
CA ARG A 108 11.56 -4.14 11.87
C ARG A 108 10.60 -3.05 11.40
N ASN A 109 9.85 -3.31 10.35
CA ASN A 109 8.92 -2.35 9.77
C ASN A 109 7.66 -2.16 10.62
N ALA A 110 7.19 -3.19 11.32
CA ALA A 110 6.09 -3.07 12.28
C ALA A 110 6.46 -2.12 13.43
N TRP A 111 7.64 -2.31 14.01
CA TRP A 111 8.15 -1.39 15.04
C TRP A 111 8.29 0.04 14.50
N ASN A 112 8.91 0.20 13.32
CA ASN A 112 9.10 1.52 12.75
C ASN A 112 7.75 2.19 12.40
N ALA A 113 6.77 1.44 11.90
CA ALA A 113 5.44 1.96 11.62
C ALA A 113 4.74 2.41 12.91
N ALA A 114 4.89 1.68 14.00
CA ALA A 114 4.27 2.03 15.28
C ALA A 114 4.93 3.22 15.99
N PHE A 115 6.25 3.38 15.90
CA PHE A 115 6.98 4.30 16.80
C PHE A 115 7.95 5.27 16.12
N ALA A 116 8.17 5.12 14.81
CA ALA A 116 9.20 5.89 14.09
C ALA A 116 8.71 6.42 12.72
N ASP A 117 7.40 6.46 12.48
CA ASP A 117 6.85 7.18 11.32
C ASP A 117 6.90 8.70 11.61
N PRO A 118 7.75 9.48 10.94
CA PRO A 118 7.98 10.89 11.28
C PRO A 118 6.77 11.79 11.02
N ARG A 119 5.72 11.25 10.39
CA ARG A 119 4.50 11.99 10.04
C ARG A 119 3.43 11.89 11.11
N LEU A 120 3.53 10.92 12.02
CA LEU A 120 2.46 10.49 12.91
C LEU A 120 2.99 10.31 14.34
N PRO A 121 2.14 10.51 15.37
CA PRO A 121 2.51 10.16 16.73
C PRO A 121 2.67 8.64 16.88
N SER A 122 3.42 8.23 17.89
CA SER A 122 3.56 6.81 18.25
C SER A 122 2.21 6.18 18.62
N VAL A 123 2.04 4.91 18.24
CA VAL A 123 0.90 4.06 18.61
C VAL A 123 0.83 3.89 20.12
N THR A 124 -0.39 3.94 20.67
CA THR A 124 -0.67 3.76 22.10
C THR A 124 -1.18 2.34 22.42
N THR A 125 -1.28 1.99 23.70
CA THR A 125 -1.93 0.75 24.17
C THR A 125 -3.39 0.67 23.73
N ASP A 126 -4.10 1.79 23.72
CA ASP A 126 -5.50 1.84 23.28
C ASP A 126 -5.59 1.59 21.76
N ASP A 127 -4.70 2.20 20.98
CA ASP A 127 -4.61 1.95 19.54
C ASP A 127 -4.33 0.48 19.25
N TYR A 128 -3.40 -0.15 19.99
CA TYR A 128 -3.02 -1.54 19.80
C TYR A 128 -4.21 -2.52 19.87
N THR A 129 -5.13 -2.28 20.80
CA THR A 129 -6.30 -3.15 20.99
C THR A 129 -7.22 -3.15 19.78
N VAL A 130 -7.30 -2.06 19.01
CA VAL A 130 -8.27 -1.93 17.90
C VAL A 130 -7.63 -1.81 16.52
N MET A 131 -6.32 -1.57 16.44
CA MET A 131 -5.65 -1.32 15.16
C MET A 131 -5.76 -2.53 14.23
N ARG A 132 -5.91 -2.28 12.94
CA ARG A 132 -5.68 -3.24 11.88
C ARG A 132 -4.21 -3.23 11.50
N VAL A 133 -3.61 -4.40 11.40
CA VAL A 133 -2.23 -4.57 10.91
C VAL A 133 -2.28 -5.12 9.50
N LYS A 134 -1.62 -4.44 8.56
CA LYS A 134 -1.44 -4.91 7.19
C LYS A 134 0.04 -5.10 6.90
N VAL A 135 0.40 -6.24 6.34
CA VAL A 135 1.75 -6.55 5.86
C VAL A 135 1.69 -6.74 4.35
N SER A 136 2.35 -5.87 3.61
CA SER A 136 2.51 -6.00 2.15
C SER A 136 3.88 -6.60 1.87
N VAL A 137 3.92 -7.84 1.40
CA VAL A 137 5.16 -8.53 0.99
C VAL A 137 5.41 -8.26 -0.50
N LEU A 138 6.55 -7.64 -0.83
CA LEU A 138 6.87 -7.17 -2.18
C LEU A 138 7.64 -8.21 -2.96
N SER A 139 7.20 -8.53 -4.18
CA SER A 139 8.03 -9.28 -5.12
C SER A 139 9.35 -8.57 -5.41
N PRO A 140 10.38 -9.29 -5.91
CA PRO A 140 11.58 -8.65 -6.43
C PRO A 140 11.29 -7.56 -7.46
N LEU A 141 12.06 -6.47 -7.42
CA LEU A 141 11.92 -5.35 -8.33
C LEU A 141 12.31 -5.76 -9.76
N SER A 142 11.36 -5.64 -10.69
CA SER A 142 11.57 -5.90 -12.12
C SER A 142 11.80 -4.59 -12.88
N PRO A 143 12.85 -4.46 -13.70
CA PRO A 143 13.11 -3.23 -14.45
C PRO A 143 12.03 -2.99 -15.52
N VAL A 144 11.60 -1.74 -15.65
CA VAL A 144 10.73 -1.28 -16.72
C VAL A 144 11.59 -0.64 -17.81
N LYS A 145 11.57 -1.21 -19.02
CA LYS A 145 12.27 -0.63 -20.18
C LYS A 145 11.51 0.61 -20.65
N ALA A 146 11.90 1.78 -20.17
CA ALA A 146 11.29 3.07 -20.50
C ALA A 146 12.36 4.13 -20.76
N ARG A 147 12.08 5.04 -21.70
CA ARG A 147 12.90 6.23 -21.98
C ARG A 147 12.12 7.53 -21.79
N SER A 148 10.86 7.42 -21.38
CA SER A 148 9.95 8.53 -21.15
C SER A 148 8.84 8.11 -20.19
N TRP A 149 8.17 9.08 -19.57
CA TRP A 149 6.98 8.86 -18.77
C TRP A 149 5.90 8.09 -19.56
N ARG A 150 5.73 8.41 -20.86
CA ARG A 150 4.75 7.75 -21.74
C ARG A 150 5.04 6.27 -21.96
N ASP A 151 6.30 5.86 -21.89
CA ASP A 151 6.65 4.43 -21.98
C ASP A 151 6.20 3.70 -20.71
N VAL A 152 6.41 4.30 -19.54
CA VAL A 152 5.93 3.75 -18.25
C VAL A 152 4.42 3.62 -18.27
N HIS A 153 3.70 4.69 -18.62
CA HIS A 153 2.23 4.71 -18.70
C HIS A 153 1.66 3.58 -19.58
N ARG A 154 2.36 3.19 -20.65
CA ARG A 154 1.91 2.13 -21.57
C ARG A 154 2.04 0.71 -21.00
N VAL A 155 2.93 0.49 -20.04
CA VAL A 155 3.31 -0.87 -19.60
C VAL A 155 2.95 -1.19 -18.16
N VAL A 156 2.65 -0.19 -17.33
CA VAL A 156 2.18 -0.39 -15.96
C VAL A 156 0.73 -0.88 -15.94
N ARG A 157 0.47 -1.85 -15.05
CA ARG A 157 -0.82 -2.54 -14.92
C ARG A 157 -1.56 -2.04 -13.68
N PRO A 158 -2.69 -1.33 -13.84
CA PRO A 158 -3.54 -0.91 -12.73
C PRO A 158 -3.97 -2.09 -11.87
N GLY A 159 -4.03 -1.89 -10.56
CA GLY A 159 -4.39 -2.91 -9.56
C GLY A 159 -3.35 -4.02 -9.37
N VAL A 160 -2.25 -4.01 -10.11
CA VAL A 160 -1.24 -5.09 -10.09
C VAL A 160 0.15 -4.56 -9.76
N ASP A 161 0.61 -3.55 -10.51
CA ASP A 161 1.99 -3.07 -10.40
C ASP A 161 2.13 -1.99 -9.33
N GLY A 162 2.97 -2.22 -8.34
CA GLY A 162 3.65 -1.17 -7.58
C GLY A 162 4.78 -0.63 -8.43
N VAL A 163 5.06 0.66 -8.32
CA VAL A 163 6.03 1.34 -9.19
C VAL A 163 7.00 2.16 -8.36
N LEU A 164 8.29 1.90 -8.57
CA LEU A 164 9.42 2.64 -8.00
C LEU A 164 10.06 3.48 -9.12
N VAL A 165 10.18 4.79 -8.88
CA VAL A 165 10.95 5.71 -9.71
C VAL A 165 12.20 6.17 -8.97
N GLU A 166 13.32 6.16 -9.69
CA GLU A 166 14.62 6.63 -9.21
C GLU A 166 15.27 7.51 -10.26
N ALA A 167 15.60 8.73 -9.89
CA ALA A 167 16.36 9.68 -10.71
C ALA A 167 17.39 10.39 -9.82
N PRO A 168 18.36 11.14 -10.38
CA PRO A 168 19.37 11.82 -9.57
C PRO A 168 18.74 12.72 -8.50
N GLY A 169 18.91 12.39 -7.21
CA GLY A 169 18.31 13.13 -6.09
C GLY A 169 16.81 12.86 -5.83
N HIS A 170 16.18 11.97 -6.60
CA HIS A 170 14.74 11.72 -6.55
C HIS A 170 14.44 10.23 -6.40
N ARG A 171 13.58 9.86 -5.45
CA ARG A 171 13.17 8.47 -5.26
C ARG A 171 11.81 8.39 -4.60
N ALA A 172 10.88 7.67 -5.23
CA ALA A 172 9.59 7.38 -4.61
C ALA A 172 9.00 6.07 -5.11
N THR A 173 8.05 5.55 -4.32
CA THR A 173 7.27 4.37 -4.66
C THR A 173 5.80 4.57 -4.35
N LEU A 174 4.95 3.90 -5.11
CA LEU A 174 3.53 3.67 -4.80
C LEU A 174 3.23 2.17 -4.86
N LEU A 175 2.50 1.68 -3.86
CA LEU A 175 2.06 0.29 -3.76
C LEU A 175 0.87 0.02 -4.71
N PRO A 176 0.63 -1.25 -5.10
CA PRO A 176 -0.55 -1.61 -5.89
C PRO A 176 -1.88 -1.16 -5.27
N SER A 177 -2.00 -1.17 -3.94
CA SER A 177 -3.22 -0.74 -3.25
C SER A 177 -3.61 0.73 -3.47
N VAL A 178 -2.67 1.57 -3.94
CA VAL A 178 -2.96 2.98 -4.26
C VAL A 178 -3.81 3.11 -5.53
N TRP A 179 -3.82 2.10 -6.41
CA TRP A 179 -4.64 2.10 -7.62
C TRP A 179 -6.13 2.28 -7.34
N GLU A 180 -6.62 1.75 -6.21
CA GLU A 180 -8.04 1.84 -5.85
C GLU A 180 -8.49 3.26 -5.50
N LYS A 181 -7.54 4.15 -5.19
CA LYS A 181 -7.78 5.54 -4.78
C LYS A 181 -7.66 6.52 -5.94
N LEU A 182 -7.26 6.05 -7.13
CA LEU A 182 -6.95 6.89 -8.28
C LEU A 182 -7.71 6.43 -9.52
N PRO A 183 -8.19 7.36 -10.35
CA PRO A 183 -9.10 7.03 -11.46
C PRO A 183 -8.38 6.33 -12.62
N ASP A 184 -7.10 6.62 -12.86
CA ASP A 184 -6.37 6.06 -14.00
C ASP A 184 -4.84 5.99 -13.82
N ARG A 185 -4.17 5.43 -14.85
CA ARG A 185 -2.70 5.29 -14.96
C ARG A 185 -1.97 6.61 -14.93
N GLY A 186 -2.52 7.64 -15.57
CA GLY A 186 -1.91 8.95 -15.65
C GLY A 186 -1.82 9.59 -14.28
N GLU A 187 -2.93 9.63 -13.54
CA GLU A 187 -2.95 10.18 -12.19
C GLU A 187 -2.03 9.41 -11.23
N PHE A 188 -2.03 8.07 -11.28
CA PHE A 188 -1.10 7.28 -10.46
C PHE A 188 0.36 7.65 -10.70
N LEU A 189 0.77 7.78 -11.96
CA LEU A 189 2.16 8.14 -12.29
C LEU A 189 2.47 9.60 -11.99
N ASP A 190 1.51 10.51 -12.19
CA ASP A 190 1.69 11.94 -11.87
C ASP A 190 1.83 12.14 -10.34
N VAL A 191 1.05 11.43 -9.52
CA VAL A 191 1.21 11.37 -8.05
C VAL A 191 2.57 10.76 -7.66
N LEU A 192 2.99 9.67 -8.32
CA LEU A 192 4.31 9.07 -8.05
C LEU A 192 5.45 10.04 -8.34
N TRP A 193 5.39 10.75 -9.47
CA TRP A 193 6.38 11.76 -9.84
C TRP A 193 6.43 12.89 -8.84
N HIS A 194 5.26 13.42 -8.47
CA HIS A 194 5.16 14.46 -7.47
C HIS A 194 5.76 14.02 -6.13
N LYS A 195 5.45 12.79 -5.69
CA LYS A 195 6.02 12.19 -4.48
C LYS A 195 7.54 12.00 -4.56
N ALA A 196 8.09 11.80 -5.75
CA ALA A 196 9.54 11.77 -5.98
C ALA A 196 10.19 13.16 -5.97
N GLY A 197 9.41 14.25 -5.87
CA GLY A 197 9.89 15.62 -6.01
C GLY A 197 10.14 16.04 -7.47
N LEU A 198 9.57 15.32 -8.43
CA LEU A 198 9.65 15.62 -9.86
C LEU A 198 8.38 16.34 -10.32
N ARG A 199 8.48 17.17 -11.37
CA ARG A 199 7.26 17.69 -12.02
C ARG A 199 6.58 16.55 -12.77
N PRO A 200 5.24 16.48 -12.78
CA PRO A 200 4.54 15.46 -13.55
C PRO A 200 5.04 15.38 -14.99
N ARG A 201 5.33 14.16 -15.45
CA ARG A 201 5.76 13.84 -16.82
C ARG A 201 7.16 14.30 -17.24
N ASP A 202 7.91 14.97 -16.36
CA ASP A 202 9.33 15.24 -16.59
C ASP A 202 10.13 13.93 -16.64
N TRP A 203 11.20 13.89 -17.44
CA TRP A 203 12.09 12.75 -17.53
C TRP A 203 13.55 13.20 -17.44
N LEU A 204 14.16 12.98 -16.28
CA LEU A 204 15.56 13.32 -16.07
C LEU A 204 16.48 12.28 -16.70
N PRO A 205 17.69 12.67 -17.13
CA PRO A 205 18.74 11.71 -17.46
C PRO A 205 18.96 10.71 -16.32
N HIS A 206 19.24 9.46 -16.68
CA HIS A 206 19.45 8.34 -15.73
C HIS A 206 18.22 7.95 -14.89
N THR A 207 17.01 8.41 -15.25
CA THR A 207 15.77 7.91 -14.65
C THR A 207 15.64 6.39 -14.87
N LYS A 208 15.44 5.66 -13.78
CA LYS A 208 15.15 4.23 -13.76
C LYS A 208 13.77 4.03 -13.17
N VAL A 209 13.00 3.13 -13.80
CA VAL A 209 11.70 2.73 -13.30
C VAL A 209 11.71 1.22 -13.10
N ARG A 210 11.20 0.80 -11.96
CA ARG A 210 11.03 -0.61 -11.62
C ARG A 210 9.59 -0.85 -11.19
N ARG A 211 9.10 -2.05 -11.40
CA ARG A 211 7.78 -2.49 -10.94
C ARG A 211 7.89 -3.73 -10.06
N TYR A 212 6.90 -3.93 -9.23
CA TYR A 212 6.76 -5.10 -8.36
C TYR A 212 5.27 -5.39 -8.11
N THR A 213 4.96 -6.57 -7.60
CA THR A 213 3.64 -6.90 -7.08
C THR A 213 3.71 -7.04 -5.57
N THR A 214 2.55 -6.99 -4.90
CA THR A 214 2.47 -7.25 -3.47
C THR A 214 1.48 -8.35 -3.16
N GLU A 215 1.83 -9.17 -2.19
CA GLU A 215 0.89 -9.98 -1.44
C GLU A 215 0.52 -9.23 -0.16
N GLU A 216 -0.75 -8.91 0.02
CA GLU A 216 -1.25 -8.17 1.19
C GLU A 216 -1.88 -9.12 2.19
N LEU A 217 -1.35 -9.08 3.42
CA LEU A 217 -1.81 -9.84 4.57
C LEU A 217 -2.46 -8.86 5.54
N THR A 218 -3.59 -9.22 6.13
CA THR A 218 -4.29 -8.34 7.08
C THR A 218 -4.68 -9.11 8.33
N ARG A 219 -4.50 -8.45 9.49
CA ARG A 219 -5.08 -8.86 10.75
C ARG A 219 -5.87 -7.72 11.36
N GLU A 220 -7.17 -7.95 11.51
CA GLU A 220 -8.07 -7.03 12.22
C GLU A 220 -7.83 -7.07 13.73
N GLY A 221 -8.28 -6.02 14.41
CA GLY A 221 -8.62 -6.09 15.84
C GLY A 221 -10.07 -6.57 16.04
N PRO A 222 -10.59 -6.57 17.28
CA PRO A 222 -9.89 -6.20 18.51
C PRO A 222 -8.93 -7.29 19.00
N ARG A 223 -7.98 -6.91 19.87
CA ARG A 223 -7.02 -7.79 20.53
C ARG A 223 -7.05 -7.54 22.03
N GLU A 224 -6.54 -8.51 22.79
CA GLU A 224 -6.35 -8.33 24.23
C GLU A 224 -5.40 -7.15 24.50
N PRO A 225 -5.63 -6.38 25.58
CA PRO A 225 -4.71 -5.34 26.01
C PRO A 225 -3.31 -5.91 26.24
N VAL A 226 -2.30 -5.10 25.96
CA VAL A 226 -0.93 -5.43 26.29
C VAL A 226 -0.82 -5.62 27.81
N PRO A 227 -0.27 -6.75 28.31
CA PRO A 227 -0.03 -6.92 29.74
C PRO A 227 0.88 -5.79 30.24
N GLY A 228 0.47 -5.15 31.33
CA GLY A 228 1.24 -4.08 31.99
C GLY A 228 2.27 -4.58 32.97
#